data_AF-A0A6C0KST5-F1
#
_entry.id   AF-A0A6C0KST5-F1
#
_cell.length_a   1.000
_cell.length_b   1.000
_cell.length_c   1.000
_cell.angle_alpha   90.00
_cell.angle_beta   90.00
_cell.angle_gamma   90.00
#
_symmetry.space_group_name_H-M   'P 1'
#
loop_
_entity.id
_entity.type
_entity.pdbx_description
1 polymer ?
#
loop_
_entity_poly.entity_id
_entity_poly.type
_entity_poly.pdbx_seq_one_letter_code
_entity_poly.pdbx_strand_id
1 'polypeptide(L)'
;MTTNTDYRVMQMAKVQAEGLELFERKNQDYGDAFANYGVIGVLVRMGDKIARAQSISTKSVSLVDSESLRDTLIDLHNYSAMAIMLLDEDDEKKMKQQLDIIMQYQRLDTETRHPNAPPPTPILETRPI
;
A
#
# COMPACT_ATOMS: atom_id res chain seq x y z
N MET A 1 -34.98 9.90 -9.42
CA MET A 1 -34.56 10.32 -8.07
C MET A 1 -33.36 9.47 -7.70
N THR A 2 -32.15 10.02 -7.65
CA THR A 2 -30.96 9.29 -7.17
C THR A 2 -31.15 8.98 -5.68
N THR A 3 -30.93 7.73 -5.27
CA THR A 3 -30.97 7.39 -3.85
C THR A 3 -29.81 8.07 -3.13
N ASN A 4 -29.92 8.30 -1.81
CA ASN A 4 -28.86 8.94 -1.03
C ASN A 4 -27.52 8.17 -1.14
N THR A 5 -27.60 6.84 -1.32
CA THR A 5 -26.44 5.97 -1.58
C THR A 5 -25.74 6.34 -2.89
N ASP A 6 -26.47 6.49 -4.00
CA ASP A 6 -25.91 6.84 -5.30
C ASP A 6 -25.18 8.19 -5.25
N TYR A 7 -25.74 9.16 -4.51
CA TYR A 7 -25.15 10.48 -4.35
C TYR A 7 -23.81 10.46 -3.59
N ARG A 8 -23.67 9.60 -2.57
CA ARG A 8 -22.42 9.47 -1.81
C ARG A 8 -21.32 8.80 -2.61
N VAL A 9 -21.67 7.79 -3.41
CA VAL A 9 -20.74 7.15 -4.35
C VAL A 9 -20.23 8.16 -5.37
N MET A 10 -21.11 9.00 -5.95
CA MET A 10 -20.69 10.06 -6.87
C MET A 10 -19.75 11.08 -6.23
N GLN A 11 -20.03 11.51 -4.99
CA GLN A 11 -19.14 12.41 -4.26
C GLN A 11 -17.77 11.79 -3.99
N MET A 12 -17.73 10.52 -3.56
CA MET A 12 -16.47 9.81 -3.34
C MET A 12 -15.68 9.67 -4.65
N ALA A 13 -16.34 9.30 -5.75
CA ALA A 13 -15.70 9.19 -7.06
C ALA A 13 -15.08 10.51 -7.51
N LYS A 14 -15.76 11.64 -7.25
CA LYS A 14 -15.22 12.97 -7.55
C LYS A 14 -13.97 13.28 -6.73
N VAL A 15 -13.96 12.93 -5.44
CA VAL A 15 -12.79 13.10 -4.55
C VAL A 15 -11.62 12.23 -5.01
N GLN A 16 -11.88 10.98 -5.39
CA GLN A 16 -10.86 10.07 -5.90
C GLN A 16 -10.25 10.56 -7.21
N ALA A 17 -11.07 11.08 -8.14
CA ALA A 17 -10.58 11.64 -9.40
C ALA A 17 -9.66 12.85 -9.18
N GLU A 18 -10.04 13.74 -8.25
CA GLU A 18 -9.19 14.87 -7.85
C GLU A 18 -7.89 14.42 -7.16
N GLY A 19 -7.98 13.44 -6.26
CA GLY A 19 -6.82 12.85 -5.62
C GLY A 19 -5.84 12.26 -6.63
N LEU A 20 -6.35 11.54 -7.63
CA LEU A 20 -5.56 10.99 -8.72
C LEU A 20 -4.86 12.09 -9.53
N GLU A 21 -5.57 13.12 -9.97
CA GLU A 21 -4.99 14.25 -10.70
C GLU A 21 -3.88 14.95 -9.89
N LEU A 22 -4.10 15.13 -8.58
CA LEU A 22 -3.09 15.70 -7.68
C LEU A 22 -1.86 14.79 -7.54
N PHE A 23 -2.08 13.48 -7.41
CA PHE A 23 -1.01 12.50 -7.33
C PHE A 23 -0.19 12.49 -8.61
N GLU A 24 -0.82 12.43 -9.78
CA GLU A 24 -0.13 12.44 -11.08
C GLU A 24 0.79 13.65 -11.21
N ARG A 25 0.28 14.85 -10.89
CA ARG A 25 1.07 16.09 -10.92
C ARG A 25 2.26 16.03 -9.96
N LYS A 26 2.04 15.66 -8.69
CA LYS A 26 3.12 15.56 -7.69
C LYS A 26 4.13 14.47 -8.04
N ASN A 27 3.67 13.34 -8.59
CA ASN A 27 4.54 12.24 -8.99
C ASN A 27 5.38 12.60 -10.23
N GLN A 28 4.89 13.47 -11.12
CA GLN A 28 5.73 14.05 -12.18
C GLN A 28 6.85 14.92 -11.59
N ASP A 29 6.55 15.70 -10.54
CA ASP A 29 7.52 16.61 -9.91
C ASP A 29 8.56 15.88 -9.03
N TYR A 30 8.14 14.84 -8.29
CA TYR A 30 8.96 14.18 -7.27
C TYR A 30 9.32 12.73 -7.58
N GLY A 31 8.72 12.13 -8.61
CA GLY A 31 8.85 10.70 -8.90
C GLY A 31 8.44 9.83 -7.73
N ASP A 32 9.06 8.65 -7.65
CA ASP A 32 8.80 7.61 -6.66
C ASP A 32 9.38 7.92 -5.26
N ALA A 33 9.58 9.20 -4.92
CA ALA A 33 10.18 9.63 -3.66
C ALA A 33 9.35 9.26 -2.41
N PHE A 34 8.09 8.84 -2.58
CA PHE A 34 7.26 8.33 -1.49
C PHE A 34 7.65 6.91 -1.08
N ALA A 35 8.20 6.10 -1.99
CA ALA A 35 8.58 4.70 -1.76
C ALA A 35 9.91 4.53 -1.01
N ASN A 36 10.77 5.56 -0.98
CA ASN A 36 12.14 5.51 -0.45
C ASN A 36 12.29 4.91 0.96
N TYR A 37 11.29 5.08 1.82
CA TYR A 37 11.28 4.58 3.20
C TYR A 37 10.14 3.58 3.45
N GLY A 38 9.56 3.04 2.37
CA GLY A 38 8.43 2.15 2.41
C GLY A 38 7.20 2.76 3.11
N VAL A 39 6.32 1.87 3.57
CA VAL A 39 5.08 2.22 4.26
C VAL A 39 5.33 3.11 5.49
N ILE A 40 6.41 2.88 6.23
CA ILE A 40 6.75 3.68 7.42
C ILE A 40 7.00 5.15 7.05
N GLY A 41 7.72 5.41 5.96
CA GLY A 41 7.94 6.78 5.49
C GLY A 41 6.65 7.50 5.12
N VAL A 42 5.72 6.78 4.50
CA VAL A 42 4.39 7.29 4.17
C VAL A 42 3.59 7.65 5.43
N LEU A 43 3.60 6.77 6.44
CA LEU A 43 2.92 7.02 7.72
C LEU A 43 3.48 8.23 8.48
N VAL A 44 4.80 8.43 8.45
CA VAL A 44 5.43 9.63 9.05
C VAL A 44 4.92 10.89 8.36
N ARG A 45 4.87 10.91 7.02
CA ARG A 45 4.34 12.06 6.27
C ARG A 45 2.86 12.32 6.55
N MET A 46 2.06 11.27 6.76
CA MET A 46 0.67 11.44 7.22
C MET A 46 0.62 12.11 8.60
N GLY A 47 1.50 11.70 9.52
CA GLY A 47 1.64 12.33 10.84
C GLY A 47 1.92 13.83 10.75
N ASP A 48 2.88 14.23 9.90
CA ASP A 48 3.22 15.64 9.69
C ASP A 48 2.02 16.46 9.17
N LYS A 49 1.27 15.89 8.21
CA LYS A 49 0.07 16.52 7.64
C LYS A 49 -1.05 16.65 8.66
N ILE A 50 -1.29 15.64 9.48
CA ILE A 50 -2.29 15.68 10.56
C ILE A 50 -1.93 16.74 11.59
N ALA A 51 -0.67 16.78 12.04
CA ALA A 51 -0.20 17.79 13.00
C ALA A 51 -0.39 19.22 12.45
N ARG A 52 -0.11 19.43 11.16
CA ARG A 52 -0.36 20.71 10.48
C ARG A 52 -1.85 21.05 10.46
N ALA A 53 -2.73 20.12 10.08
CA ALA A 53 -4.17 20.35 10.05
C ALA A 53 -4.73 20.75 11.42
N GLN A 54 -4.27 20.09 12.49
CA GLN A 54 -4.66 20.41 13.87
C GLN A 54 -4.18 21.80 14.29
N SER A 55 -2.98 22.21 13.87
CA SER A 55 -2.45 23.56 14.14
C SER A 55 -3.28 24.66 13.46
N ILE A 56 -3.77 24.39 12.24
CA ILE A 56 -4.62 25.32 11.48
C ILE A 56 -6.02 25.38 12.10
N SER A 57 -6.60 24.26 12.52
CA SER A 57 -7.97 24.24 13.09
C SER A 57 -8.08 24.88 14.47
N THR A 58 -6.98 24.92 15.23
CA THR A 58 -6.93 25.49 16.59
C THR A 58 -6.64 26.99 16.61
N LYS A 59 -6.01 27.53 15.57
CA LYS A 59 -5.78 28.97 15.41
C LYS A 59 -6.87 29.51 14.50
N SER A 60 -7.84 30.21 15.07
CA SER A 60 -8.91 30.94 14.36
C SER A 60 -8.40 32.15 13.55
N VAL A 61 -7.25 31.98 12.89
CA VAL A 61 -6.61 32.99 12.06
C VAL A 61 -6.85 32.59 10.61
N SER A 62 -7.95 33.12 10.09
CA SER A 62 -8.00 33.47 8.66
C SER A 62 -6.76 34.31 8.40
N LEU A 63 -5.87 33.88 7.51
CA LEU A 63 -4.97 34.72 6.71
C LEU A 63 -4.19 33.80 5.74
N VAL A 64 -4.60 33.86 4.47
CA VAL A 64 -3.79 33.97 3.24
C VAL A 64 -2.54 33.07 3.12
N ASP A 65 -2.50 32.25 2.06
CA ASP A 65 -1.39 31.41 1.53
C ASP A 65 -1.07 30.04 2.17
N SER A 66 -1.89 29.52 3.08
CA SER A 66 -1.71 28.15 3.60
C SER A 66 -2.60 27.12 2.90
N GLU A 67 -2.02 25.96 2.57
CA GLU A 67 -2.72 24.74 2.15
C GLU A 67 -3.99 24.53 3.00
N SER A 68 -5.15 24.46 2.36
CA SER A 68 -6.43 24.40 3.08
C SER A 68 -6.58 23.06 3.82
N LEU A 69 -7.50 23.01 4.80
CA LEU A 69 -7.86 21.74 5.44
C LEU A 69 -8.29 20.70 4.40
N ARG A 70 -8.99 21.13 3.34
CA ARG A 70 -9.44 20.26 2.26
C ARG A 70 -8.26 19.69 1.48
N ASP A 71 -7.30 20.52 1.10
CA ASP A 71 -6.09 20.07 0.40
C ASP A 71 -5.31 19.07 1.24
N THR A 72 -5.19 19.34 2.55
CA THR A 72 -4.56 18.42 3.50
C THR A 72 -5.28 17.07 3.57
N LEU A 73 -6.61 17.07 3.52
CA LEU A 73 -7.40 15.84 3.52
C LEU A 73 -7.25 15.05 2.20
N ILE A 74 -7.12 15.73 1.06
CA ILE A 74 -6.81 15.07 -0.22
C ILE A 74 -5.39 14.47 -0.18
N ASP A 75 -4.41 15.18 0.39
CA ASP A 75 -3.06 14.64 0.59
C ASP A 75 -3.09 13.37 1.46
N LEU A 76 -3.85 13.38 2.56
CA LEU A 76 -4.01 12.21 3.42
C LEU A 76 -4.71 11.04 2.72
N HIS A 77 -5.68 11.32 1.85
CA HIS A 77 -6.31 10.31 0.99
C HIS A 77 -5.25 9.65 0.08
N ASN A 78 -4.44 10.45 -0.59
CA ASN A 78 -3.37 9.95 -1.46
C ASN A 78 -2.27 9.21 -0.69
N TYR A 79 -1.86 9.68 0.49
CA TYR A 79 -0.90 8.96 1.32
C TYR A 79 -1.44 7.59 1.76
N SER A 80 -2.73 7.48 2.03
CA SER A 80 -3.34 6.18 2.32
C SER A 80 -3.26 5.23 1.12
N ALA A 81 -3.55 5.73 -0.09
CA ALA A 81 -3.44 4.95 -1.32
C ALA A 81 -1.99 4.53 -1.60
N MET A 82 -1.03 5.44 -1.47
CA MET A 82 0.40 5.16 -1.63
C MET A 82 0.92 4.11 -0.63
N ALA A 83 0.45 4.15 0.62
CA ALA A 83 0.80 3.12 1.61
C ALA A 83 0.31 1.73 1.18
N ILE A 84 -0.90 1.65 0.63
CA ILE A 84 -1.48 0.40 0.11
C ILE A 84 -0.68 -0.10 -1.09
N MET A 85 -0.33 0.77 -2.04
CA MET A 85 0.49 0.40 -3.20
C MET A 85 1.80 -0.28 -2.75
N LEU A 86 2.48 0.27 -1.75
CA LEU A 86 3.72 -0.29 -1.22
C LEU A 86 3.51 -1.63 -0.51
N LEU A 87 2.39 -1.81 0.20
CA LEU A 87 2.05 -3.09 0.82
C LEU A 87 1.80 -4.17 -0.23
N ASP A 88 1.02 -3.85 -1.26
CA ASP A 88 0.68 -4.79 -2.34
C ASP A 88 1.96 -5.21 -3.09
N GLU A 89 2.84 -4.26 -3.42
CA GLU A 89 4.13 -4.56 -4.03
C GLU A 89 5.03 -5.45 -3.16
N ASP A 90 5.06 -5.21 -1.84
CA ASP A 90 5.87 -6.00 -0.92
C ASP A 90 5.34 -7.44 -0.80
N ASP A 91 4.02 -7.62 -0.84
CA ASP A 91 3.41 -8.95 -0.83
C ASP A 91 3.65 -9.70 -2.14
N GLU A 92 3.59 -9.02 -3.29
CA GLU A 92 3.98 -9.59 -4.57
C GLU A 92 5.46 -10.03 -4.59
N LYS A 93 6.37 -9.20 -4.05
CA LYS A 93 7.81 -9.53 -3.94
C LYS A 93 8.02 -10.78 -3.08
N LYS A 94 7.35 -10.88 -1.93
CA LYS A 94 7.43 -12.07 -1.06
C LYS A 94 6.91 -13.33 -1.76
N MET A 95 5.77 -13.22 -2.45
CA MET A 95 5.18 -14.34 -3.18
C MET A 95 6.14 -14.84 -4.27
N LYS A 96 6.71 -13.93 -5.05
CA LYS A 96 7.68 -14.27 -6.09
C LYS A 96 8.93 -14.94 -5.52
N GLN A 97 9.46 -14.41 -4.42
CA GLN A 97 10.61 -15.00 -3.73
C GLN A 97 10.30 -16.42 -3.24
N GLN A 98 9.11 -16.64 -2.69
CA GLN A 98 8.67 -17.96 -2.24
C GLN A 98 8.52 -18.94 -3.41
N LEU A 99 7.97 -18.50 -4.54
CA LEU A 99 7.87 -19.30 -5.76
C LEU A 99 9.26 -19.67 -6.31
N ASP A 100 10.19 -18.72 -6.37
CA ASP A 100 11.56 -18.97 -6.84
C ASP A 100 12.27 -20.04 -5.99
N ILE A 101 12.08 -19.99 -4.66
CA ILE A 101 12.59 -21.00 -3.74
C ILE A 101 11.99 -22.39 -4.04
N ILE A 102 10.66 -22.48 -4.17
CA ILE A 102 9.98 -23.75 -4.47
C ILE A 102 10.46 -24.34 -5.80
N MET A 103 10.60 -23.50 -6.83
CA MET A 103 11.09 -23.92 -8.14
C MET A 103 12.54 -24.39 -8.08
N GLN A 104 13.38 -23.78 -7.26
CA GLN A 104 14.76 -24.23 -7.04
C GLN A 104 14.81 -25.61 -6.37
N TYR A 105 14.02 -25.86 -5.33
CA TYR A 105 13.94 -27.16 -4.67
C TYR A 105 13.47 -28.26 -5.63
N GLN A 106 12.44 -28.00 -6.43
CA GLN A 106 11.93 -28.99 -7.39
C GLN A 106 12.97 -29.35 -8.46
N ARG A 107 13.80 -28.40 -8.91
CA ARG A 107 14.90 -28.67 -9.85
C ARG A 107 15.98 -29.56 -9.22
N LEU A 108 16.35 -29.29 -7.97
CA LEU A 108 17.31 -30.12 -7.21
C LEU A 108 16.80 -31.57 -7.04
N ASP A 109 15.51 -31.75 -6.77
CA ASP A 109 14.90 -33.08 -6.66
C ASP A 109 14.88 -33.83 -8.01
N THR A 110 14.77 -33.13 -9.15
CA THR A 110 14.88 -33.78 -10.46
C THR A 110 16.31 -34.20 -10.83
N GLU A 111 17.32 -33.46 -10.36
CA GLU A 111 18.74 -33.76 -10.64
C GLU A 111 19.31 -34.84 -9.71
N THR A 112 18.76 -35.00 -8.50
CA THR A 112 19.22 -35.98 -7.50
C THR A 112 18.47 -37.32 -7.54
N ARG A 113 17.51 -37.51 -8.46
CA ARG A 113 16.89 -38.82 -8.72
C ARG A 113 17.91 -39.81 -9.29
N HIS A 114 18.65 -40.47 -8.40
CA HIS A 114 19.17 -41.80 -8.69
C HIS A 114 17.95 -42.70 -9.03
N PRO A 115 17.99 -43.51 -10.11
CA PRO A 115 16.83 -44.26 -10.59
C PRO A 115 16.24 -45.29 -9.60
N ASN A 116 16.79 -45.42 -8.38
CA ASN A 116 16.39 -46.38 -7.35
C ASN A 116 16.26 -45.78 -5.93
N ALA A 117 16.02 -44.47 -5.76
CA ALA A 117 15.82 -43.91 -4.42
C ALA A 117 14.52 -44.47 -3.78
N PRO A 118 14.56 -44.95 -2.52
CA PRO A 118 13.38 -45.49 -1.84
C PRO A 118 12.32 -44.39 -1.65
N PRO A 119 11.02 -44.76 -1.63
CA PRO A 119 9.95 -43.79 -1.44
C PRO A 119 10.12 -43.05 -0.11
N PRO A 120 9.78 -41.74 -0.05
CA PRO A 120 9.89 -40.97 1.18
C PRO A 120 9.04 -41.60 2.29
N THR A 121 9.64 -41.75 3.47
CA THR A 121 8.97 -42.32 4.65
C THR A 121 7.74 -41.49 5.00
N PRO A 122 6.55 -42.10 5.18
CA PRO A 122 5.35 -41.36 5.58
C PRO A 122 5.62 -40.62 6.89
N ILE A 123 5.41 -39.30 6.88
CA ILE A 123 5.39 -38.52 8.11
C ILE A 123 4.18 -39.01 8.90
N LEU A 124 4.42 -39.76 9.98
CA LEU A 124 3.38 -40.11 10.94
C LEU A 124 2.80 -38.80 11.45
N GLU A 125 1.57 -38.47 11.05
CA GLU A 125 0.81 -37.38 11.64
C GLU A 125 0.81 -37.58 13.17
N THR A 126 1.57 -36.75 13.88
CA THR A 126 1.44 -36.65 15.32
C THR A 126 0.08 -36.03 15.58
N ARG A 127 -0.92 -36.88 15.81
CA ARG A 127 -2.25 -36.45 16.27
C ARG A 127 -2.07 -35.69 17.58
N PRO A 128 -2.57 -34.45 17.71
CA PRO A 128 -2.58 -33.76 18.99
C PRO A 128 -3.58 -34.44 19.93
N ILE A 129 -3.18 -34.59 21.20
CA ILE A 129 -4.01 -35.05 22.33
C ILE A 129 -4.72 -33.84 22.92
#